data_AF-A0A098E6Z0-F1
#
_entry.id   AF-A0A098E6Z0-F1
#
_cell.length_a   1.000
_cell.length_b   1.000
_cell.length_c   1.000
_cell.angle_alpha   90.00
_cell.angle_beta   90.00
_cell.angle_gamma   90.00
#
_symmetry.space_group_name_H-M   'P 1'
#
loop_
_entity.id
_entity.type
_entity.pdbx_description
1 polymer ?
#
loop_
_entity_poly.entity_id
_entity_poly.type
_entity_poly.pdbx_seq_one_letter_code
_entity_poly.pdbx_strand_id
1 'polypeptide(L)'
;MKGIKKSVVYRHLKKCHDDIGGYTGTDIVKLAQQLNVDRTTLSRSIEKWSEKDIRFSDIKYLGKRYIQITLDEILKIEHSLEDNPMMVKKYLLESTNANRIHNDMLPLLKTTFYEFVDKYFNSILNVDNIQYIWLKIKGVTPSKKYSIEEAKNSLNMIFNFDGLKGYGGVDLENIATRLQQAKEWFNEYYSGVDPFNFYEKIKGRVKCLQRHLTSIKADESQLIQVRLIFEIQVAFIVNCQDFLIDRL
;
A
#
# COMPACT_ATOMS: atom_id res chain seq x y z
N MET A 1 -20.79 -39.05 31.21
CA MET A 1 -20.30 -37.77 30.63
C MET A 1 -21.30 -37.31 29.57
N LYS A 2 -21.92 -36.12 29.73
CA LYS A 2 -22.76 -35.54 28.67
C LYS A 2 -21.86 -35.27 27.45
N GLY A 3 -22.14 -35.91 26.33
CA GLY A 3 -21.37 -35.69 25.10
C GLY A 3 -21.43 -34.21 24.69
N ILE A 4 -20.31 -33.70 24.16
CA ILE A 4 -20.24 -32.32 23.67
C ILE A 4 -21.27 -32.16 22.55
N LYS A 5 -22.27 -31.30 22.76
CA LYS A 5 -23.33 -31.07 21.76
C LYS A 5 -22.76 -30.26 20.59
N LYS A 6 -22.43 -30.96 19.49
CA LYS A 6 -21.87 -30.37 18.25
C LYS A 6 -22.64 -29.15 17.75
N SER A 7 -23.98 -29.18 17.81
CA SER A 7 -24.84 -28.07 17.37
C SER A 7 -24.70 -26.80 18.23
N VAL A 8 -24.45 -26.94 19.53
CA VAL A 8 -24.25 -25.80 20.43
C VAL A 8 -22.90 -25.15 20.18
N VAL A 9 -21.86 -25.97 19.99
CA VAL A 9 -20.53 -25.49 19.62
C VAL A 9 -20.57 -24.76 18.29
N TYR A 10 -21.18 -25.36 17.27
CA TYR A 10 -21.33 -24.74 15.95
C TYR A 10 -21.99 -23.36 16.03
N ARG A 11 -23.13 -23.24 16.72
CA ARG A 11 -23.85 -21.97 16.84
C ARG A 11 -23.00 -20.88 17.50
N HIS A 12 -22.23 -21.25 18.52
CA HIS A 12 -21.35 -20.30 19.21
C HIS A 12 -20.21 -19.85 18.29
N LEU A 13 -19.52 -20.79 17.65
CA LEU A 13 -18.42 -20.46 16.74
C LEU A 13 -18.90 -19.68 15.51
N LYS A 14 -20.09 -20.00 14.99
CA LYS A 14 -20.71 -19.29 13.89
C LYS A 14 -21.05 -17.85 14.29
N LYS A 15 -21.58 -17.64 15.50
CA LYS A 15 -21.79 -16.28 16.03
C LYS A 15 -20.48 -15.49 16.10
N CYS A 16 -19.41 -16.07 16.66
CA CYS A 16 -18.09 -15.41 16.66
C CYS A 16 -17.62 -15.09 15.24
N HIS A 17 -17.84 -16.02 14.31
CA HIS A 17 -17.48 -15.83 12.91
C HIS A 17 -18.25 -14.70 12.24
N ASP A 18 -19.55 -14.59 12.50
CA ASP A 18 -20.37 -13.52 11.93
C ASP A 18 -20.06 -12.16 12.57
N ASP A 19 -19.69 -12.14 13.87
CA ASP A 19 -19.38 -10.92 14.61
C ASP A 19 -17.99 -10.34 14.25
N ILE A 20 -16.94 -11.19 14.16
CA ILE A 20 -15.54 -10.75 14.03
C ILE A 20 -14.72 -11.52 12.97
N GLY A 21 -15.36 -12.36 12.15
CA GLY A 21 -14.70 -13.12 11.08
C GLY A 21 -14.09 -14.46 11.51
N GLY A 22 -14.18 -14.84 12.78
CA GLY A 22 -13.76 -16.15 13.28
C GLY A 22 -13.87 -16.30 14.80
N TYR A 23 -13.29 -17.37 15.35
CA TYR A 23 -13.27 -17.64 16.79
C TYR A 23 -11.85 -17.70 17.35
N THR A 24 -11.70 -17.43 18.64
CA THR A 24 -10.40 -17.37 19.31
C THR A 24 -10.24 -18.45 20.38
N GLY A 25 -9.01 -18.66 20.85
CA GLY A 25 -8.73 -19.52 21.99
C GLY A 25 -9.42 -19.07 23.27
N THR A 26 -9.73 -17.77 23.39
CA THR A 26 -10.51 -17.21 24.49
C THR A 26 -11.97 -17.62 24.39
N ASP A 27 -12.52 -17.67 23.18
CA ASP A 27 -13.89 -18.15 22.94
C ASP A 27 -13.99 -19.65 23.23
N ILE A 28 -12.97 -20.43 22.87
CA ILE A 28 -12.89 -21.86 23.25
C ILE A 28 -12.87 -22.01 24.78
N VAL A 29 -12.11 -21.19 25.51
CA VAL A 29 -12.06 -21.23 26.98
C VAL A 29 -13.43 -20.93 27.58
N LYS A 30 -14.09 -19.85 27.13
CA LYS A 30 -15.43 -19.47 27.60
C LYS A 30 -16.46 -20.57 27.29
N LEU A 31 -16.41 -21.13 26.08
CA LEU A 31 -17.32 -22.19 25.65
C LEU A 31 -17.08 -23.50 26.41
N ALA A 32 -15.82 -23.85 26.69
CA ALA A 32 -15.45 -25.00 27.50
C ALA A 32 -16.01 -24.87 28.93
N GLN A 33 -15.88 -23.68 29.54
CA GLN A 33 -16.47 -23.37 30.84
C GLN A 33 -18.01 -23.48 30.81
N GLN A 34 -18.66 -22.89 29.81
CA GLN A 34 -20.12 -22.94 29.66
C GLN A 34 -20.66 -24.37 29.48
N LEU A 35 -19.91 -25.23 28.81
CA LEU A 35 -20.28 -26.62 28.56
C LEU A 35 -19.79 -27.58 29.66
N ASN A 36 -19.05 -27.07 30.65
CA ASN A 36 -18.38 -27.83 31.69
C ASN A 36 -17.53 -29.00 31.13
N VAL A 37 -16.68 -28.67 30.16
CA VAL A 37 -15.76 -29.63 29.51
C VAL A 37 -14.33 -29.10 29.52
N ASP A 38 -13.37 -30.01 29.45
CA ASP A 38 -11.97 -29.63 29.31
C ASP A 38 -11.72 -28.92 27.97
N ARG A 39 -10.95 -27.83 28.02
CA ARG A 39 -10.61 -27.00 26.86
C ARG A 39 -9.89 -27.82 25.78
N THR A 40 -8.95 -28.68 26.18
CA THR A 40 -8.15 -29.49 25.24
C THR A 40 -9.06 -30.47 24.49
N THR A 41 -10.01 -31.05 25.22
CA THR A 41 -11.03 -31.96 24.67
C THR A 41 -11.96 -31.24 23.69
N LEU A 42 -12.38 -30.01 24.01
CA LEU A 42 -13.19 -29.19 23.12
C LEU A 42 -12.40 -28.78 21.86
N SER A 43 -11.14 -28.35 22.00
CA SER A 43 -10.27 -28.00 20.86
C SER A 43 -10.10 -29.17 19.90
N ARG A 44 -9.75 -30.37 20.40
CA ARG A 44 -9.62 -31.58 19.56
C ARG A 44 -10.93 -31.96 18.88
N SER A 45 -12.07 -31.73 19.54
CA SER A 45 -13.38 -32.00 18.96
C SER A 45 -13.69 -31.05 17.80
N ILE A 46 -13.38 -29.76 17.97
CA ILE A 46 -13.56 -28.74 16.93
C ILE A 46 -12.65 -29.04 15.73
N GLU A 47 -11.37 -29.36 15.95
CA GLU A 47 -10.41 -29.72 14.91
C GLU A 47 -10.89 -30.94 14.10
N LYS A 48 -11.32 -32.00 14.79
CA LYS A 48 -11.92 -33.18 14.16
C LYS A 48 -13.19 -32.86 13.39
N TRP A 49 -13.97 -31.86 13.81
CA TRP A 49 -15.16 -31.43 13.08
C TRP A 49 -14.82 -30.57 11.88
N SER A 50 -13.81 -29.71 11.94
CA SER A 50 -13.37 -28.92 10.78
C SER A 50 -12.82 -29.79 9.64
N GLU A 51 -12.25 -30.96 9.96
CA GLU A 51 -11.80 -31.92 8.93
C GLU A 51 -12.95 -32.69 8.25
N LYS A 52 -14.10 -32.83 8.91
CA LYS A 52 -15.15 -33.79 8.52
C LYS A 52 -16.52 -33.17 8.23
N ASP A 53 -16.77 -31.95 8.68
CA ASP A 53 -18.04 -31.24 8.52
C ASP A 53 -17.80 -29.90 7.86
N ILE A 54 -18.33 -29.73 6.65
CA ILE A 54 -18.12 -28.54 5.83
C ILE A 54 -18.55 -27.25 6.53
N ARG A 55 -19.53 -27.33 7.44
CA ARG A 55 -19.98 -26.16 8.19
C ARG A 55 -18.92 -25.67 9.18
N PHE A 56 -18.12 -26.59 9.72
CA PHE A 56 -17.02 -26.24 10.62
C PHE A 56 -15.76 -25.84 9.85
N SER A 57 -15.53 -26.36 8.65
CA SER A 57 -14.37 -25.95 7.83
C SER A 57 -14.43 -24.48 7.44
N ASP A 58 -15.63 -23.94 7.25
CA ASP A 58 -15.83 -22.54 6.85
C ASP A 58 -15.61 -21.54 8.01
N ILE A 59 -15.53 -22.03 9.25
CA ILE A 59 -15.36 -21.18 10.43
C ILE A 59 -13.87 -21.06 10.80
N LYS A 60 -13.32 -19.86 10.61
CA LYS A 60 -11.89 -19.56 10.81
C LYS A 60 -11.47 -19.46 12.27
N TYR A 61 -10.36 -20.10 12.64
CA TYR A 61 -9.68 -19.88 13.92
C TYR A 61 -8.71 -18.71 13.83
N LEU A 62 -8.86 -17.71 14.70
CA LEU A 62 -8.12 -16.44 14.68
C LEU A 62 -6.90 -16.43 15.62
N GLY A 63 -6.63 -17.52 16.36
CA GLY A 63 -5.57 -17.59 17.35
C GLY A 63 -6.05 -17.35 18.78
N LYS A 64 -5.14 -17.03 19.73
CA LYS A 64 -5.46 -17.03 21.17
C LYS A 64 -6.47 -15.94 21.60
N ARG A 65 -6.40 -14.74 21.01
CA ARG A 65 -7.24 -13.57 21.30
C ARG A 65 -7.50 -12.79 20.00
N TYR A 66 -8.66 -12.13 19.92
CA TYR A 66 -8.94 -11.15 18.87
C TYR A 66 -8.38 -9.80 19.31
N ILE A 67 -7.58 -9.18 18.45
CA ILE A 67 -7.01 -7.86 18.70
C ILE A 67 -7.51 -6.96 17.57
N GLN A 68 -8.40 -6.04 17.93
CA GLN A 68 -8.99 -5.12 16.97
C GLN A 68 -8.03 -3.99 16.61
N ILE A 69 -8.03 -3.60 15.34
CA ILE A 69 -7.37 -2.39 14.86
C ILE A 69 -8.26 -1.19 15.27
N THR A 70 -7.68 -0.23 15.97
CA THR A 70 -8.37 0.98 16.43
C THR A 70 -8.55 1.98 15.28
N LEU A 71 -9.46 2.95 15.44
CA LEU A 71 -9.71 3.96 14.42
C LEU A 71 -8.46 4.81 14.10
N ASP A 72 -7.69 5.20 15.11
CA ASP A 72 -6.45 5.95 14.92
C ASP A 72 -5.40 5.14 14.14
N GLU A 73 -5.34 3.84 14.38
CA GLU A 73 -4.45 2.95 13.62
C GLU A 73 -4.94 2.76 12.20
N ILE A 74 -6.25 2.65 11.99
CA ILE A 74 -6.86 2.65 10.66
C ILE A 74 -6.41 3.91 9.92
N LEU A 75 -6.66 5.10 10.46
CA LEU A 75 -6.29 6.37 9.82
C LEU A 75 -4.79 6.47 9.53
N LYS A 76 -3.92 6.02 10.45
CA LYS A 76 -2.46 6.02 10.25
C LYS A 76 -2.01 5.03 9.17
N ILE A 77 -2.61 3.83 9.15
CA ILE A 77 -2.33 2.80 8.14
C ILE A 77 -2.81 3.31 6.78
N GLU A 78 -4.03 3.84 6.69
CA GLU A 78 -4.59 4.44 5.47
C GLU A 78 -3.70 5.57 4.97
N HIS A 79 -3.35 6.55 5.81
CA HIS A 79 -2.47 7.63 5.41
C HIS A 79 -1.10 7.14 4.93
N SER A 80 -0.52 6.14 5.61
CA SER A 80 0.75 5.54 5.20
C SER A 80 0.65 4.83 3.85
N LEU A 81 -0.48 4.17 3.60
CA LEU A 81 -0.79 3.50 2.34
C LEU A 81 -1.17 4.51 1.24
N GLU A 82 -1.71 5.68 1.57
CA GLU A 82 -1.96 6.76 0.59
C GLU A 82 -0.68 7.48 0.21
N ASP A 83 0.22 7.73 1.16
CA ASP A 83 1.51 8.36 0.92
C ASP A 83 2.51 7.42 0.26
N ASN A 84 2.50 6.16 0.66
CA ASN A 84 3.29 5.12 0.04
C ASN A 84 2.49 3.81 -0.12
N PRO A 85 1.64 3.72 -1.16
CA PRO A 85 0.93 2.49 -1.54
C PRO A 85 1.84 1.27 -1.72
N MET A 86 3.13 1.49 -1.91
CA MET A 86 4.15 0.46 -2.11
C MET A 86 4.98 0.18 -0.87
N MET A 87 4.58 0.69 0.30
CA MET A 87 5.22 0.37 1.55
C MET A 87 5.16 -1.14 1.79
N VAL A 88 6.30 -1.72 2.17
CA VAL A 88 6.34 -3.14 2.54
C VAL A 88 5.44 -3.34 3.75
N LYS A 89 4.33 -4.07 3.56
CA LYS A 89 3.30 -4.33 4.60
C LYS A 89 3.91 -4.79 5.94
N LYS A 90 5.01 -5.54 5.88
CA LYS A 90 5.78 -5.97 7.06
C LYS A 90 6.28 -4.79 7.90
N TYR A 91 6.88 -3.78 7.28
CA TYR A 91 7.39 -2.60 8.00
C TYR A 91 6.26 -1.75 8.57
N LEU A 92 5.12 -1.67 7.87
CA LEU A 92 3.95 -0.99 8.38
C LEU A 92 3.34 -1.71 9.59
N LEU A 93 3.33 -3.05 9.58
CA LEU A 93 2.94 -3.86 10.75
C LEU A 93 3.93 -3.66 11.91
N GLU A 94 5.24 -3.65 11.64
CA GLU A 94 6.27 -3.44 12.66
C GLU A 94 6.17 -2.07 13.32
N SER A 95 5.99 -1.00 12.52
CA SER A 95 5.81 0.36 13.06
C SER A 95 4.50 0.51 13.83
N THR A 96 3.41 -0.10 13.34
CA THR A 96 2.12 -0.14 14.06
C THR A 96 2.29 -0.84 15.40
N ASN A 97 2.91 -2.02 15.42
CA ASN A 97 3.13 -2.78 16.65
C ASN A 97 4.10 -2.11 17.61
N ALA A 98 5.12 -1.41 17.11
CA ALA A 98 6.01 -0.60 17.96
C ALA A 98 5.21 0.49 18.69
N ASN A 99 4.30 1.18 17.99
CA ASN A 99 3.40 2.16 18.61
C ASN A 99 2.45 1.50 19.61
N ARG A 100 1.92 0.30 19.33
CA ARG A 100 1.06 -0.42 20.29
C ARG A 100 1.82 -0.75 21.57
N ILE A 101 3.03 -1.30 21.45
CA ILE A 101 3.88 -1.64 22.59
C ILE A 101 4.22 -0.39 23.41
N HIS A 102 4.52 0.73 22.75
CA HIS A 102 4.78 2.01 23.44
C HIS A 102 3.57 2.52 24.24
N ASN A 103 2.35 2.19 23.80
CA ASN A 103 1.10 2.56 24.48
C ASN A 103 0.52 1.42 25.35
N ASP A 104 1.36 0.50 25.81
CA ASP A 104 0.98 -0.66 26.64
C ASP A 104 -0.14 -1.55 26.04
N MET A 105 -0.28 -1.55 24.71
CA MET A 105 -1.24 -2.37 23.98
C MET A 105 -0.59 -3.65 23.44
N LEU A 106 -1.40 -4.71 23.33
CA LEU A 106 -0.98 -5.95 22.67
C LEU A 106 -0.72 -5.72 21.17
N PRO A 107 0.31 -6.35 20.58
CA PRO A 107 0.62 -6.23 19.16
C PRO A 107 -0.46 -6.90 18.30
N LEU A 108 -0.73 -6.32 17.14
CA LEU A 108 -1.59 -6.91 16.11
C LEU A 108 -1.00 -8.22 15.60
N LEU A 109 -1.90 -9.19 15.42
CA LEU A 109 -1.59 -10.42 14.70
C LEU A 109 -1.35 -10.11 13.23
N LYS A 110 -0.37 -10.80 12.64
CA LYS A 110 -0.06 -10.68 11.21
C LYS A 110 -1.31 -10.90 10.35
N THR A 111 -2.07 -11.95 10.61
CA THR A 111 -3.28 -12.27 9.84
C THR A 111 -4.30 -11.13 9.86
N THR A 112 -4.61 -10.58 11.04
CA THR A 112 -5.57 -9.47 11.20
C THR A 112 -5.12 -8.21 10.47
N PHE A 113 -3.84 -7.86 10.57
CA PHE A 113 -3.31 -6.69 9.88
C PHE A 113 -3.37 -6.85 8.36
N TYR A 114 -2.93 -7.98 7.83
CA TYR A 114 -2.91 -8.21 6.38
C TYR A 114 -4.32 -8.28 5.80
N GLU A 115 -5.27 -8.91 6.49
CA GLU A 115 -6.69 -8.91 6.06
C GLU A 115 -7.28 -7.51 5.98
N PHE A 116 -6.99 -6.65 6.96
CA PHE A 116 -7.42 -5.25 6.94
C PHE A 116 -6.82 -4.49 5.76
N VAL A 117 -5.50 -4.58 5.60
CA VAL A 117 -4.78 -3.89 4.51
C VAL A 117 -5.29 -4.38 3.15
N ASP A 118 -5.49 -5.68 2.96
CA ASP A 118 -6.00 -6.24 1.72
C ASP A 118 -7.44 -5.80 1.45
N LYS A 119 -8.30 -5.72 2.48
CA LYS A 119 -9.65 -5.19 2.35
C LYS A 119 -9.64 -3.70 1.98
N TYR A 120 -8.76 -2.91 2.58
CA TYR A 120 -8.59 -1.49 2.24
C TYR A 120 -8.14 -1.32 0.78
N PHE A 121 -7.11 -2.06 0.37
CA PHE A 121 -6.69 -2.09 -1.02
C PHE A 121 -7.85 -2.50 -1.93
N ASN A 122 -8.56 -3.59 -1.64
CA ASN A 122 -9.70 -4.02 -2.45
C ASN A 122 -10.83 -2.97 -2.51
N SER A 123 -11.05 -2.19 -1.46
CA SER A 123 -12.03 -1.11 -1.46
C SER A 123 -11.61 0.09 -2.32
N ILE A 124 -10.30 0.37 -2.41
CA ILE A 124 -9.74 1.36 -3.35
C ILE A 124 -9.70 0.80 -4.78
N LEU A 125 -9.47 -0.51 -4.91
CA LEU A 125 -9.16 -1.24 -6.15
C LEU A 125 -10.39 -1.69 -6.95
N ASN A 126 -11.55 -1.02 -6.84
CA ASN A 126 -12.70 -1.28 -7.72
C ASN A 126 -12.43 -0.92 -9.22
N VAL A 127 -11.19 -0.97 -9.71
CA VAL A 127 -10.81 -0.43 -11.01
C VAL A 127 -9.73 -1.26 -11.70
N ASP A 128 -9.96 -1.52 -12.98
CA ASP A 128 -8.95 -1.87 -13.96
C ASP A 128 -7.71 -0.96 -13.85
N ASN A 129 -6.53 -1.52 -14.15
CA ASN A 129 -5.21 -0.86 -14.18
C ASN A 129 -4.58 -0.56 -12.80
N ILE A 130 -4.31 -1.62 -12.02
CA ILE A 130 -3.59 -1.57 -10.74
C ILE A 130 -2.23 -0.85 -10.81
N GLN A 131 -1.57 -0.88 -11.97
CA GLN A 131 -0.28 -0.23 -12.19
C GLN A 131 -0.32 1.31 -12.03
N TYR A 132 -1.50 1.94 -12.12
CA TYR A 132 -1.66 3.39 -11.99
C TYR A 132 -2.28 3.83 -10.65
N ILE A 133 -2.44 2.90 -9.70
CA ILE A 133 -3.15 3.19 -8.44
C ILE A 133 -2.52 4.35 -7.67
N TRP A 134 -1.18 4.46 -7.67
CA TRP A 134 -0.47 5.53 -6.97
C TRP A 134 -0.85 6.91 -7.51
N LEU A 135 -0.92 7.05 -8.83
CA LEU A 135 -1.34 8.29 -9.48
C LEU A 135 -2.77 8.65 -9.07
N LYS A 136 -3.70 7.69 -9.15
CA LYS A 136 -5.11 7.90 -8.79
C LYS A 136 -5.28 8.36 -7.33
N ILE A 137 -4.59 7.69 -6.39
CA ILE A 137 -4.59 8.07 -4.97
C ILE A 137 -4.09 9.50 -4.77
N LYS A 138 -3.13 9.94 -5.58
CA LYS A 138 -2.62 11.32 -5.55
C LYS A 138 -3.44 12.31 -6.37
N GLY A 139 -4.64 11.94 -6.82
CA GLY A 139 -5.51 12.80 -7.62
C GLY A 139 -5.01 13.01 -9.05
N VAL A 140 -4.02 12.23 -9.50
CA VAL A 140 -3.47 12.29 -10.86
C VAL A 140 -4.17 11.27 -11.73
N THR A 141 -4.85 11.75 -12.77
CA THR A 141 -5.47 10.88 -13.77
C THR A 141 -4.62 10.86 -15.03
N PRO A 142 -3.89 9.77 -15.31
CA PRO A 142 -3.11 9.68 -16.55
C PRO A 142 -4.02 9.67 -17.77
N SER A 143 -3.56 10.28 -18.86
CA SER A 143 -4.29 10.30 -20.14
C SER A 143 -4.48 8.88 -20.70
N LYS A 144 -5.47 8.69 -21.57
CA LYS A 144 -5.69 7.40 -22.26
C LYS A 144 -4.52 6.97 -23.15
N LYS A 145 -3.65 7.91 -23.54
CA LYS A 145 -2.45 7.67 -24.33
C LYS A 145 -1.27 7.19 -23.48
N TYR A 146 -1.37 7.30 -22.16
CA TYR A 146 -0.28 6.98 -21.25
C TYR A 146 0.10 5.50 -21.33
N SER A 147 1.37 5.23 -21.60
CA SER A 147 1.99 3.92 -21.41
C SER A 147 3.24 4.05 -20.55
N ILE A 148 3.58 3.00 -19.80
CA ILE A 148 4.78 2.99 -18.96
C ILE A 148 6.03 3.11 -19.83
N GLU A 149 6.02 2.46 -21.00
CA GLU A 149 7.11 2.48 -21.97
C GLU A 149 7.34 3.89 -22.52
N GLU A 150 6.28 4.57 -22.96
CA GLU A 150 6.38 5.94 -23.48
C GLU A 150 6.85 6.91 -22.40
N ALA A 151 6.30 6.79 -21.18
CA ALA A 151 6.73 7.61 -20.06
C ALA A 151 8.21 7.37 -19.70
N LYS A 152 8.68 6.12 -19.79
CA LYS A 152 10.09 5.79 -19.57
C LYS A 152 10.98 6.34 -20.69
N ASN A 153 10.55 6.26 -21.94
CA ASN A 153 11.26 6.83 -23.09
C ASN A 153 11.41 8.35 -22.97
N SER A 154 10.37 9.02 -22.46
CA SER A 154 10.40 10.47 -22.22
C SER A 154 11.54 10.91 -21.30
N LEU A 155 11.96 10.06 -20.35
CA LEU A 155 13.09 10.37 -19.45
C LEU A 155 14.41 10.51 -20.21
N ASN A 156 14.60 9.73 -21.28
CA ASN A 156 15.82 9.75 -22.08
C ASN A 156 15.78 10.79 -23.21
N MET A 157 14.60 11.27 -23.58
CA MET A 157 14.45 12.24 -24.67
C MET A 157 14.24 13.67 -24.17
N ILE A 158 13.37 13.85 -23.18
CA ILE A 158 12.89 15.16 -22.73
C ILE A 158 13.41 15.46 -21.32
N PHE A 159 13.17 14.56 -20.36
CA PHE A 159 13.44 14.80 -18.94
C PHE A 159 14.86 14.39 -18.51
N ASN A 160 15.87 14.84 -19.24
CA ASN A 160 17.29 14.65 -18.94
C ASN A 160 18.07 15.95 -19.12
N PHE A 161 19.26 15.98 -18.51
CA PHE A 161 20.17 17.12 -18.58
C PHE A 161 21.21 17.00 -19.70
N ASP A 162 21.09 15.98 -20.56
CA ASP A 162 22.06 15.73 -21.63
C ASP A 162 21.94 16.80 -22.72
N GLY A 163 23.07 17.35 -23.12
CA GLY A 163 23.16 18.41 -24.12
C GLY A 163 22.78 19.81 -23.61
N LEU A 164 22.51 20.00 -22.31
CA LEU A 164 22.17 21.33 -21.73
C LEU A 164 23.41 22.16 -21.33
N LYS A 165 24.61 21.67 -21.66
CA LYS A 165 25.88 22.39 -21.49
C LYS A 165 26.51 22.62 -22.86
N GLY A 166 26.88 23.87 -23.15
CA GLY A 166 27.65 24.27 -24.32
C GLY A 166 29.12 24.53 -24.00
N TYR A 167 29.88 24.98 -25.00
CA TYR A 167 31.32 25.29 -24.89
C TYR A 167 31.64 26.38 -23.85
N GLY A 168 30.68 27.26 -23.55
CA GLY A 168 30.84 28.38 -22.60
C GLY A 168 30.20 28.17 -21.22
N GLY A 169 29.65 26.98 -20.94
CA GLY A 169 28.93 26.71 -19.69
C GLY A 169 27.50 26.24 -19.94
N VAL A 170 26.59 26.61 -19.05
CA VAL A 170 25.18 26.20 -19.13
C VAL A 170 24.47 26.97 -20.24
N ASP A 171 23.77 26.26 -21.12
CA ASP A 171 23.01 26.85 -22.23
C ASP A 171 21.58 27.18 -21.77
N LEU A 172 21.33 28.45 -21.45
CA LEU A 172 20.05 28.91 -20.92
C LEU A 172 18.90 28.78 -21.93
N GLU A 173 19.16 29.01 -23.22
CA GLU A 173 18.14 28.90 -24.28
C GLU A 173 17.73 27.44 -24.47
N ASN A 174 18.69 26.52 -24.46
CA ASN A 174 18.40 25.10 -24.58
C ASN A 174 17.67 24.56 -23.34
N ILE A 175 18.02 25.05 -22.13
CA ILE A 175 17.25 24.72 -20.91
C ILE A 175 15.81 25.22 -21.01
N ALA A 176 15.60 26.48 -21.42
CA ALA A 176 14.27 27.05 -21.56
C ALA A 176 13.42 26.26 -22.59
N THR A 177 14.03 25.91 -23.72
CA THR A 177 13.39 25.09 -24.77
C THR A 177 13.02 23.71 -24.24
N ARG A 178 13.95 23.04 -23.52
CA ARG A 178 13.68 21.71 -22.96
C ARG A 178 12.63 21.75 -21.87
N LEU A 179 12.63 22.78 -21.03
CA LEU A 179 11.60 22.99 -20.01
C LEU A 179 10.21 23.16 -20.64
N GLN A 180 10.11 23.90 -21.74
CA GLN A 180 8.85 24.07 -22.46
C GLN A 180 8.33 22.72 -22.99
N GLN A 181 9.19 21.94 -23.65
CA GLN A 181 8.85 20.59 -24.13
C GLN A 181 8.42 19.66 -22.99
N ALA A 182 9.12 19.72 -21.86
CA ALA A 182 8.80 18.93 -20.67
C ALA A 182 7.42 19.29 -20.10
N LYS A 183 7.08 20.58 -20.04
CA LYS A 183 5.76 21.06 -19.57
C LYS A 183 4.63 20.64 -20.50
N GLU A 184 4.84 20.76 -21.81
CA GLU A 184 3.85 20.34 -22.83
C GLU A 184 3.58 18.84 -22.74
N TRP A 185 4.63 18.01 -22.73
CA TRP A 185 4.50 16.57 -22.55
C TRP A 185 3.78 16.25 -21.22
N PHE A 186 4.23 16.85 -20.11
CA PHE A 186 3.64 16.57 -18.80
C PHE A 186 2.16 16.93 -18.73
N ASN A 187 1.74 18.04 -19.35
CA ASN A 187 0.34 18.43 -19.39
C ASN A 187 -0.51 17.56 -20.33
N GLU A 188 0.06 17.01 -21.41
CA GLU A 188 -0.65 16.05 -22.27
C GLU A 188 -0.97 14.74 -21.52
N TYR A 189 -0.04 14.27 -20.68
CA TYR A 189 -0.18 12.98 -19.98
C TYR A 189 -0.77 13.08 -18.57
N TYR A 190 -0.62 14.22 -17.89
CA TYR A 190 -1.09 14.49 -16.53
C TYR A 190 -1.80 15.85 -16.45
N SER A 191 -2.85 16.00 -17.26
CA SER A 191 -3.62 17.25 -17.36
C SER A 191 -4.07 17.79 -16.00
N GLY A 192 -3.84 19.09 -15.77
CA GLY A 192 -4.24 19.78 -14.54
C GLY A 192 -3.36 19.51 -13.31
N VAL A 193 -2.24 18.81 -13.49
CA VAL A 193 -1.29 18.53 -12.40
C VAL A 193 -0.21 19.59 -12.35
N ASP A 194 -0.09 20.25 -11.20
CA ASP A 194 1.01 21.18 -10.92
C ASP A 194 2.22 20.41 -10.31
N PRO A 195 3.39 20.38 -10.97
CA PRO A 195 4.60 19.73 -10.46
C PRO A 195 5.04 20.24 -9.08
N PHE A 196 4.82 21.53 -8.76
CA PHE A 196 5.27 22.11 -7.49
C PHE A 196 4.57 21.46 -6.28
N ASN A 197 3.32 21.03 -6.43
CA ASN A 197 2.56 20.33 -5.38
C ASN A 197 3.20 18.98 -4.96
N PHE A 198 4.05 18.41 -5.82
CA PHE A 198 4.69 17.12 -5.60
C PHE A 198 6.18 17.26 -5.24
N TYR A 199 6.82 18.33 -5.69
CA TYR A 199 8.26 18.53 -5.56
C TYR A 199 8.74 18.55 -4.11
N GLU A 200 8.01 19.23 -3.23
CA GLU A 200 8.35 19.35 -1.80
C GLU A 200 8.51 17.98 -1.13
N LYS A 201 7.69 16.99 -1.51
CA LYS A 201 7.73 15.63 -0.97
C LYS A 201 8.86 14.77 -1.55
N ILE A 202 9.50 15.20 -2.64
CA ILE A 202 10.54 14.42 -3.33
C ILE A 202 11.93 15.06 -3.30
N LYS A 203 12.04 16.37 -3.02
CA LYS A 203 13.31 17.13 -3.07
C LYS A 203 14.48 16.44 -2.35
N GLY A 204 14.22 15.86 -1.18
CA GLY A 204 15.24 15.16 -0.38
C GLY A 204 15.80 13.88 -0.99
N ARG A 205 15.13 13.31 -2.01
CA ARG A 205 15.50 12.04 -2.65
C ARG A 205 15.69 12.11 -4.16
N VAL A 206 15.59 13.29 -4.78
CA VAL A 206 15.71 13.49 -6.25
C VAL A 206 16.94 12.78 -6.82
N LYS A 207 18.10 12.92 -6.16
CA LYS A 207 19.38 12.33 -6.59
C LYS A 207 19.37 10.80 -6.67
N CYS A 208 18.44 10.13 -6.00
CA CYS A 208 18.35 8.67 -5.93
C CYS A 208 17.25 8.09 -6.82
N LEU A 209 16.30 8.90 -7.31
CA LEU A 209 15.12 8.42 -8.04
C LEU A 209 15.51 7.64 -9.31
N GLN A 210 16.40 8.20 -10.11
CA GLN A 210 16.81 7.57 -11.38
C GLN A 210 17.57 6.27 -11.14
N ARG A 211 18.46 6.23 -10.13
CA ARG A 211 19.15 5.00 -9.71
C ARG A 211 18.17 3.91 -9.28
N HIS A 212 17.14 4.27 -8.50
CA HIS A 212 16.11 3.32 -8.09
C HIS A 212 15.32 2.80 -9.30
N LEU A 213 14.96 3.67 -10.24
CA LEU A 213 14.25 3.24 -11.44
C LEU A 213 15.08 2.27 -12.29
N THR A 214 16.38 2.53 -12.46
CA THR A 214 17.29 1.64 -13.21
C THR A 214 17.49 0.28 -12.54
N SER A 215 17.34 0.21 -11.21
CA SER A 215 17.46 -1.06 -10.47
C SER A 215 16.26 -2.02 -10.65
N ILE A 216 15.16 -1.53 -11.22
CA ILE A 216 13.93 -2.30 -11.43
C ILE A 216 13.88 -2.77 -12.90
N LYS A 217 13.69 -4.07 -13.12
CA LYS A 217 13.51 -4.60 -14.49
C LYS A 217 12.21 -4.11 -15.10
N ALA A 218 12.18 -4.02 -16.43
CA ALA A 218 11.06 -3.40 -17.16
C ALA A 218 9.71 -4.10 -16.93
N ASP A 219 9.73 -5.42 -16.75
CA ASP A 219 8.57 -6.29 -16.51
C ASP A 219 8.21 -6.42 -15.01
N GLU A 220 9.07 -5.95 -14.11
CA GLU A 220 8.88 -6.07 -12.68
C GLU A 220 8.34 -4.76 -12.07
N SER A 221 7.47 -4.87 -11.06
CA SER A 221 7.07 -3.75 -10.21
C SER A 221 6.58 -2.49 -10.97
N GLN A 222 5.76 -2.69 -12.01
CA GLN A 222 5.24 -1.62 -12.88
C GLN A 222 4.67 -0.41 -12.11
N LEU A 223 3.99 -0.66 -10.99
CA LEU A 223 3.47 0.40 -10.13
C LEU A 223 4.59 1.28 -9.53
N ILE A 224 5.70 0.68 -9.08
CA ILE A 224 6.87 1.42 -8.59
C ILE A 224 7.50 2.23 -9.72
N GLN A 225 7.60 1.63 -10.91
CA GLN A 225 8.13 2.32 -12.09
C GLN A 225 7.29 3.56 -12.43
N VAL A 226 5.96 3.45 -12.47
CA VAL A 226 5.04 4.57 -12.75
C VAL A 226 5.28 5.73 -11.77
N ARG A 227 5.36 5.44 -10.47
CA ARG A 227 5.64 6.45 -9.46
C ARG A 227 7.00 7.12 -9.70
N LEU A 228 8.06 6.33 -9.87
CA LEU A 228 9.41 6.87 -10.02
C LEU A 228 9.53 7.71 -11.30
N ILE A 229 8.93 7.27 -12.41
CA ILE A 229 8.91 8.04 -13.66
C ILE A 229 8.24 9.40 -13.43
N PHE A 230 7.04 9.42 -12.85
CA PHE A 230 6.33 10.66 -12.53
C PHE A 230 7.16 11.59 -11.62
N GLU A 231 7.75 11.05 -10.55
CA GLU A 231 8.56 11.85 -9.62
C GLU A 231 9.83 12.42 -10.29
N ILE A 232 10.46 11.68 -11.21
CA ILE A 232 11.62 12.17 -11.98
C ILE A 232 11.20 13.31 -12.91
N GLN A 233 10.06 13.18 -13.59
CA GLN A 233 9.53 14.21 -14.49
C GLN A 233 9.20 15.50 -13.73
N VAL A 234 8.52 15.38 -12.59
CA VAL A 234 8.26 16.51 -11.68
C VAL A 234 9.57 17.17 -11.25
N ALA A 235 10.54 16.39 -10.79
CA ALA A 235 11.82 16.92 -10.33
C ALA A 235 12.56 17.66 -11.44
N PHE A 236 12.54 17.14 -12.67
CA PHE A 236 13.16 17.80 -13.82
C PHE A 236 12.52 19.17 -14.10
N ILE A 237 11.18 19.24 -14.17
CA ILE A 237 10.47 20.50 -14.46
C ILE A 237 10.81 21.56 -13.42
N VAL A 238 10.68 21.22 -12.13
CA VAL A 238 10.91 22.18 -11.05
C VAL A 238 12.37 22.60 -10.97
N ASN A 239 13.32 21.67 -11.06
CA ASN A 239 14.75 22.00 -11.02
C ASN A 239 15.17 22.91 -12.18
N CYS A 240 14.66 22.67 -13.39
CA CYS A 240 14.94 23.54 -14.54
C CYS A 240 14.32 24.93 -14.36
N GLN A 241 13.10 25.00 -13.82
CA GLN A 241 12.43 26.27 -13.56
C GLN A 241 13.15 27.08 -12.47
N ASP A 242 13.48 26.47 -11.33
CA ASP A 242 14.24 27.11 -10.25
C ASP A 242 15.60 27.60 -10.76
N PHE A 243 16.30 26.77 -11.55
CA PHE A 243 17.58 27.15 -12.13
C PHE A 243 17.47 28.38 -13.04
N LEU A 244 16.43 28.48 -13.86
CA LEU A 244 16.21 29.66 -14.72
C LEU A 244 15.87 30.90 -13.90
N ILE A 245 15.06 30.76 -12.84
CA ILE A 245 14.72 31.86 -11.93
C ILE A 245 15.98 32.40 -11.24
N ASP A 246 16.88 31.53 -10.78
CA ASP A 246 18.16 31.92 -10.14
C ASP A 246 19.15 32.62 -11.08
N ARG A 247 18.87 32.62 -12.39
CA ARG A 247 19.72 33.22 -13.44
C ARG A 247 19.16 34.51 -14.02
N LEU A 248 17.93 34.87 -13.67
CA LEU A 248 17.30 36.15 -13.98
C LEU A 248 17.69 37.21 -12.94
#